data_AF-A0A178WQ59-F1
#
_entry.id   AF-A0A178WQ59-F1
#
_cell.length_a   1.000
_cell.length_b   1.000
_cell.length_c   1.000
_cell.angle_alpha   90.00
_cell.angle_beta   90.00
_cell.angle_gamma   90.00
#
_symmetry.space_group_name_H-M   'P 1'
#
loop_
_entity.id
_entity.type
_entity.pdbx_description
1 polymer ?
#
loop_
_entity_poly.entity_id
_entity_poly.type
_entity_poly.pdbx_seq_one_letter_code
_entity_poly.pdbx_strand_id
1 'polypeptide(L)'
;MRELAALLSTVSGFTVFDAGIQVFHAGERGLGPELQHWNTPGTWKDSYRGRADGLFCFAQDLFGRQFAIANNRRVVAFEPETADTRMLGDRLGDWAAWLLADPDDRGAHAFARAWQDRHGPLAHDHRLVPHRLFAFGGGYDDANLAAADAAACMRIRGPLSASIHDLPDGAQVHLMADQPDRDPQRIAYAELDVFADYGSFFVQDDTARPDAARAFVTAVMNDLVAVTDGAIGVGTARRRTLPVILDVRAETPGDDILELDGWDHVTESGLRVSSGRVVVSTFDYRPKIPRTEVPRGDYTARVCAKGFDTITDDRIHGNDLYHVILWPGPIVEPRVLKRYAHLPIPG
;
A
#
# COMPACT_ATOMS: atom_id res chain seq x y z
N MET A 1 8.63 15.37 30.59
CA MET A 1 9.39 16.50 29.99
C MET A 1 10.71 16.82 30.69
N ARG A 2 10.77 17.05 32.01
CA ARG A 2 12.04 17.36 32.70
C ARG A 2 13.11 16.27 32.58
N GLU A 3 12.73 14.99 32.73
CA GLU A 3 13.67 13.86 32.58
C GLU A 3 14.23 13.76 31.15
N LEU A 4 13.37 13.95 30.14
CA LEU A 4 13.79 13.94 28.74
C LEU A 4 14.75 15.09 28.43
N ALA A 5 14.47 16.29 28.93
CA ALA A 5 15.38 17.42 28.79
C ALA A 5 16.74 17.14 29.47
N ALA A 6 16.76 16.51 30.65
CA ALA A 6 17.98 16.14 31.33
C ALA A 6 18.78 15.08 30.55
N LEU A 7 18.10 14.07 30.00
CA LEU A 7 18.69 13.04 29.14
C LEU A 7 19.36 13.69 27.92
N LEU A 8 18.61 14.50 27.17
CA LEU A 8 19.10 15.13 25.94
C LEU A 8 20.15 16.22 26.17
N SER A 9 20.16 16.86 27.34
CA SER A 9 21.25 17.77 27.73
C SER A 9 22.56 17.03 28.02
N THR A 10 22.48 15.73 28.34
CA THR A 10 23.64 14.88 28.60
C THR A 10 24.11 14.20 27.32
N VAL A 11 23.19 13.60 26.56
CA VAL A 11 23.44 12.95 25.27
C VAL A 11 22.27 13.27 24.33
N SER A 12 22.52 14.16 23.37
CA SER A 12 21.52 14.59 22.38
C SER A 12 21.51 13.62 21.20
N GLY A 13 20.59 12.66 21.24
CA GLY A 13 20.43 11.62 20.24
C GLY A 13 21.47 10.51 20.35
N PHE A 14 21.01 9.27 20.33
CA PHE A 14 21.87 8.09 20.42
C PHE A 14 21.12 6.84 20.01
N THR A 15 21.86 5.77 19.74
CA THR A 15 21.31 4.43 19.54
C THR A 15 21.73 3.50 20.66
N VAL A 16 20.90 2.51 20.94
CA VAL A 16 21.24 1.35 21.78
C VAL A 16 20.82 0.07 21.06
N PHE A 17 21.34 -1.07 21.53
CA PHE A 17 21.01 -2.39 21.00
C PHE A 17 21.27 -2.55 19.50
N ASP A 18 22.47 -2.19 19.04
CA ASP A 18 22.85 -2.27 17.62
C ASP A 18 21.90 -1.46 16.70
N ALA A 19 21.52 -0.25 17.13
CA ALA A 19 20.52 0.59 16.45
C ALA A 19 19.08 0.02 16.42
N GLY A 20 18.81 -1.01 17.23
CA GLY A 20 17.47 -1.50 17.47
C GLY A 20 16.56 -0.48 18.17
N ILE A 21 17.13 0.46 18.94
CA ILE A 21 16.45 1.64 19.48
C ILE A 21 17.26 2.89 19.15
N GLN A 22 16.58 3.96 18.73
CA GLN A 22 17.17 5.29 18.55
C GLN A 22 16.37 6.33 19.32
N VAL A 23 17.08 7.10 20.13
CA VAL A 23 16.59 8.33 20.74
C VAL A 23 16.91 9.49 19.82
N PHE A 24 15.93 10.37 19.60
CA PHE A 24 16.07 11.52 18.70
C PHE A 24 17.00 12.58 19.29
N HIS A 25 17.72 13.27 18.43
CA HIS A 25 18.55 14.40 18.87
C HIS A 25 17.72 15.66 18.99
N ALA A 26 18.15 16.61 19.83
CA ALA A 26 17.58 17.94 19.92
C ALA A 26 18.54 18.98 19.34
N GLY A 27 18.01 19.88 18.50
CA GLY A 27 18.75 20.99 17.91
C GLY A 27 19.43 20.66 16.58
N GLU A 28 20.17 21.62 16.03
CA GLU A 28 20.67 21.59 14.64
C GLU A 28 21.73 20.51 14.33
N ARG A 29 22.35 19.93 15.36
CA ARG A 29 23.43 18.94 15.21
C ARG A 29 23.03 17.64 15.88
N GLY A 30 23.17 16.54 15.15
CA GLY A 30 22.92 15.18 15.62
C GLY A 30 22.85 14.21 14.45
N LEU A 31 22.72 12.93 14.76
CA LEU A 31 22.51 11.88 13.77
C LEU A 31 21.10 11.33 13.93
N GLY A 32 20.41 11.11 12.83
CA GLY A 32 19.03 10.63 12.82
C GLY A 32 18.01 11.76 12.95
N PRO A 33 16.75 11.42 13.31
CA PRO A 33 15.68 12.40 13.39
C PRO A 33 15.88 13.46 14.47
N GLU A 34 15.55 14.70 14.14
CA GLU A 34 15.48 15.82 15.07
C GLU A 34 14.13 15.83 15.81
N LEU A 35 14.18 15.96 17.13
CA LEU A 35 13.07 15.77 18.05
C LEU A 35 11.87 16.69 17.75
N GLN A 36 12.09 17.98 17.52
CA GLN A 36 10.99 18.92 17.27
C GLN A 36 10.39 18.68 15.89
N HIS A 37 11.24 18.55 14.87
CA HIS A 37 10.84 18.25 13.51
C HIS A 37 10.00 16.98 13.45
N TRP A 38 10.47 15.89 14.05
CA TRP A 38 9.77 14.60 14.09
C TRP A 38 8.37 14.69 14.70
N ASN A 39 8.17 15.63 15.62
CA ASN A 39 6.89 15.85 16.28
C ASN A 39 5.98 16.85 15.58
N THR A 40 6.43 17.48 14.50
CA THR A 40 5.55 18.33 13.67
C THR A 40 4.50 17.46 12.99
N PRO A 41 3.24 17.94 12.87
CA PRO A 41 2.17 17.14 12.28
C PRO A 41 2.50 16.61 10.87
N GLY A 42 3.08 17.47 10.03
CA GLY A 42 3.39 17.17 8.63
C GLY A 42 4.54 16.19 8.38
N THR A 43 5.36 15.84 9.39
CA THR A 43 6.41 14.83 9.19
C THR A 43 5.82 13.44 8.98
N TRP A 44 4.85 13.06 9.82
CA TRP A 44 4.14 11.78 9.69
C TRP A 44 2.81 11.72 10.44
N LYS A 45 2.60 12.49 11.52
CA LYS A 45 1.44 12.35 12.41
C LYS A 45 0.11 12.61 11.71
N ASP A 46 0.06 13.52 10.74
CA ASP A 46 -1.16 13.80 9.96
C ASP A 46 -1.71 12.53 9.29
N SER A 47 -0.84 11.61 8.87
CA SER A 47 -1.25 10.33 8.26
C SER A 47 -2.02 9.41 9.21
N TYR A 48 -1.95 9.64 10.53
CA TYR A 48 -2.63 8.85 11.57
C TYR A 48 -3.97 9.46 12.01
N ARG A 49 -4.44 10.53 11.35
CA ARG A 49 -5.79 11.11 11.51
C ARG A 49 -6.15 11.39 12.98
N GLY A 50 -5.26 12.08 13.70
CA GLY A 50 -5.50 12.50 15.09
C GLY A 50 -5.06 11.50 16.16
N ARG A 51 -4.76 10.25 15.80
CA ARG A 51 -4.39 9.20 16.78
C ARG A 51 -3.02 9.43 17.44
N ALA A 52 -2.15 10.24 16.82
CA ALA A 52 -0.82 10.57 17.32
C ALA A 52 -0.72 11.98 17.94
N ASP A 53 -1.79 12.79 17.95
CA ASP A 53 -1.75 14.22 18.31
C ASP A 53 -1.34 14.45 19.77
N GLY A 54 -1.75 13.56 20.66
CA GLY A 54 -1.42 13.61 22.09
C GLY A 54 -0.02 13.10 22.44
N LEU A 55 0.79 12.72 21.45
CA LEU A 55 2.07 12.05 21.65
C LEU A 55 3.24 12.98 21.32
N PHE A 56 4.17 13.12 22.28
CA PHE A 56 5.48 13.71 22.05
C PHE A 56 6.53 12.60 21.96
N CYS A 57 6.84 12.16 20.74
CA CYS A 57 7.71 11.02 20.43
C CYS A 57 9.17 11.41 20.62
N PHE A 58 9.93 10.67 21.41
CA PHE A 58 11.34 10.96 21.72
C PHE A 58 12.30 9.87 21.27
N ALA A 59 11.79 8.71 20.90
CA ALA A 59 12.59 7.60 20.39
C ALA A 59 11.74 6.70 19.48
N GLN A 60 12.41 5.84 18.73
CA GLN A 60 11.77 4.79 17.94
C GLN A 60 12.59 3.50 17.94
N ASP A 61 11.95 2.36 17.71
CA ASP A 61 12.63 1.08 17.48
C ASP A 61 13.00 0.86 16.00
N LEU A 62 13.53 -0.33 15.69
CA LEU A 62 13.95 -0.76 14.35
C LEU A 62 12.80 -0.81 13.34
N PHE A 63 11.58 -1.07 13.79
CA PHE A 63 10.40 -1.25 12.95
C PHE A 63 9.51 0.00 12.89
N GLY A 64 9.89 1.06 13.60
CA GLY A 64 9.18 2.33 13.63
C GLY A 64 8.17 2.46 14.77
N ARG A 65 8.16 1.56 15.76
CA ARG A 65 7.42 1.78 17.01
C ARG A 65 7.91 3.05 17.66
N GLN A 66 6.99 3.95 17.98
CA GLN A 66 7.33 5.22 18.59
C GLN A 66 7.28 5.11 20.11
N PHE A 67 8.27 5.65 20.80
CA PHE A 67 8.22 5.86 22.25
C PHE A 67 7.95 7.33 22.52
N ALA A 68 6.91 7.61 23.31
CA ALA A 68 6.38 8.94 23.46
C ALA A 68 6.05 9.30 24.90
N ILE A 69 6.03 10.60 25.17
CA ILE A 69 5.42 11.17 26.36
C ILE A 69 3.97 11.53 25.99
N ALA A 70 3.01 10.88 26.64
CA ALA A 70 1.59 11.16 26.51
C ALA A 70 1.09 11.98 27.71
N ASN A 71 0.18 12.94 27.45
CA ASN A 71 -0.44 13.79 28.47
C ASN A 71 0.58 14.47 29.41
N ASN A 72 1.76 14.79 28.89
CA ASN A 72 2.91 15.37 29.62
C ASN A 72 3.43 14.57 30.82
N ARG A 73 2.98 13.32 31.01
CA ARG A 73 3.25 12.57 32.25
C ARG A 73 3.66 11.12 32.04
N ARG A 74 3.10 10.43 31.03
CA ARG A 74 3.26 8.97 30.90
C ARG A 74 4.18 8.64 29.75
N VAL A 75 5.02 7.63 29.93
CA VAL A 75 5.80 7.04 28.83
C VAL A 75 4.99 5.92 28.21
N VAL A 76 4.83 5.97 26.90
CA VAL A 76 4.03 5.02 26.13
C VAL A 76 4.82 4.51 24.92
N ALA A 77 4.47 3.32 24.45
CA ALA A 77 4.80 2.82 23.12
C ALA A 77 3.58 2.99 22.21
N PHE A 78 3.79 3.48 21.00
CA PHE A 78 2.79 3.62 19.96
C PHE A 78 3.13 2.68 18.80
N GLU A 79 2.21 1.76 18.50
CA GLU A 79 2.34 0.76 17.45
C GLU A 79 1.97 1.37 16.09
N PRO A 80 2.93 1.52 15.15
CA PRO A 80 2.68 2.22 13.89
C PRO A 80 1.68 1.52 12.99
N GLU A 81 1.50 0.21 13.11
CA GLU A 81 0.56 -0.51 12.25
C GLU A 81 -0.89 -0.41 12.74
N THR A 82 -1.13 -0.43 14.05
CA THR A 82 -2.49 -0.44 14.63
C THR A 82 -2.90 0.88 15.26
N ALA A 83 -1.96 1.82 15.41
CA ALA A 83 -2.09 3.05 16.19
C ALA A 83 -2.40 2.83 17.68
N ASP A 84 -2.20 1.61 18.20
CA ASP A 84 -2.40 1.31 19.61
C ASP A 84 -1.33 1.95 20.46
N THR A 85 -1.74 2.42 21.64
CA THR A 85 -0.85 3.01 22.62
C THR A 85 -0.80 2.16 23.88
N ARG A 86 0.38 1.65 24.21
CA ARG A 86 0.64 0.88 25.43
C ARG A 86 1.39 1.71 26.46
N MET A 87 0.88 1.77 27.68
CA MET A 87 1.61 2.40 28.79
C MET A 87 2.82 1.56 29.21
N LEU A 88 3.98 2.22 29.32
CA LEU A 88 5.24 1.62 29.80
C LEU A 88 5.58 2.06 31.23
N GLY A 89 5.16 3.27 31.62
CA GLY A 89 5.35 3.79 32.97
C GLY A 89 5.14 5.29 33.05
N ASP A 90 5.52 5.90 34.18
CA ASP A 90 5.39 7.34 34.42
C ASP A 90 6.72 8.09 34.29
N ARG A 91 7.84 7.36 34.12
CA ARG A 91 9.20 7.92 34.04
C ARG A 91 10.00 7.28 32.91
N LEU A 92 11.01 7.99 32.40
CA LEU A 92 11.95 7.43 31.42
C LEU A 92 12.73 6.24 31.98
N GLY A 93 12.96 6.20 33.30
CA GLY A 93 13.55 5.05 33.97
C GLY A 93 12.70 3.78 33.87
N ASP A 94 11.38 3.91 33.84
CA ASP A 94 10.47 2.76 33.70
C ASP A 94 10.55 2.21 32.26
N TRP A 95 10.63 3.09 31.26
CA TRP A 95 10.90 2.71 29.86
C TRP A 95 12.27 2.04 29.68
N ALA A 96 13.33 2.60 30.28
CA ALA A 96 14.65 2.00 30.22
C ALA A 96 14.70 0.62 30.89
N ALA A 97 14.07 0.47 32.06
CA ALA A 97 13.95 -0.83 32.74
C ALA A 97 13.13 -1.83 31.90
N TRP A 98 12.06 -1.37 31.25
CA TRP A 98 11.27 -2.19 30.34
C TRP A 98 12.12 -2.70 29.17
N LEU A 99 12.91 -1.85 28.52
CA LEU A 99 13.82 -2.26 27.44
C LEU A 99 14.88 -3.27 27.93
N LEU A 100 15.52 -2.99 29.06
CA LEU A 100 16.63 -3.80 29.58
C LEU A 100 16.18 -5.19 30.09
N ALA A 101 14.91 -5.35 30.41
CA ALA A 101 14.38 -6.63 30.87
C ALA A 101 14.28 -7.69 29.74
N ASP A 102 14.17 -7.27 28.48
CA ASP A 102 14.20 -8.16 27.33
C ASP A 102 14.70 -7.42 26.06
N PRO A 103 16.03 -7.22 25.93
CA PRO A 103 16.59 -6.41 24.85
C PRO A 103 16.32 -6.96 23.44
N ASP A 104 16.16 -8.27 23.30
CA ASP A 104 15.93 -8.90 21.99
C ASP A 104 14.51 -8.62 21.51
N ASP A 105 13.49 -8.84 22.35
CA ASP A 105 12.09 -8.60 21.99
C ASP A 105 11.73 -7.10 21.98
N ARG A 106 12.18 -6.36 23.01
CA ARG A 106 11.76 -4.97 23.24
C ARG A 106 12.67 -3.93 22.62
N GLY A 107 13.93 -4.30 22.44
CA GLY A 107 14.97 -3.48 21.82
C GLY A 107 15.32 -3.91 20.40
N ALA A 108 14.70 -4.97 19.88
CA ALA A 108 15.03 -5.60 18.60
C ALA A 108 16.51 -5.98 18.46
N HIS A 109 17.23 -6.23 19.57
CA HIS A 109 18.69 -6.30 19.60
C HIS A 109 19.29 -7.36 18.68
N ALA A 110 18.96 -8.64 18.89
CA ALA A 110 19.43 -9.74 18.06
C ALA A 110 19.05 -9.55 16.57
N PHE A 111 17.85 -9.02 16.31
CA PHE A 111 17.38 -8.78 14.94
C PHE A 111 18.17 -7.67 14.26
N ALA A 112 18.35 -6.52 14.92
CA ALA A 112 19.08 -5.38 14.41
C ALA A 112 20.53 -5.74 14.07
N ARG A 113 21.17 -6.54 14.92
CA ARG A 113 22.50 -7.09 14.66
C ARG A 113 22.50 -7.99 13.42
N ALA A 114 21.64 -9.01 13.41
CA ALA A 114 21.60 -9.99 12.31
C ALA A 114 21.28 -9.34 10.96
N TRP A 115 20.40 -8.33 10.94
CA TRP A 115 20.10 -7.55 9.74
C TRP A 115 21.32 -6.81 9.24
N GLN A 116 22.00 -6.05 10.10
CA GLN A 116 23.15 -5.23 9.69
C GLN A 116 24.39 -6.05 9.34
N ASP A 117 24.59 -7.21 9.98
CA ASP A 117 25.63 -8.16 9.60
C ASP A 117 25.44 -8.68 8.16
N ARG A 118 24.18 -8.79 7.70
CA ARG A 118 23.84 -9.31 6.37
C ARG A 118 23.74 -8.22 5.30
N HIS A 119 23.14 -7.08 5.64
CA HIS A 119 22.77 -6.02 4.68
C HIS A 119 23.65 -4.77 4.79
N GLY A 120 24.56 -4.74 5.77
CA GLY A 120 25.34 -3.56 6.11
C GLY A 120 24.61 -2.62 7.08
N PRO A 121 25.30 -1.57 7.56
CA PRO A 121 24.74 -0.64 8.54
C PRO A 121 23.55 0.15 7.96
N LEU A 122 22.54 0.40 8.79
CA LEU A 122 21.45 1.30 8.43
C LEU A 122 21.93 2.75 8.45
N ALA A 123 21.42 3.56 7.52
CA ALA A 123 21.55 5.02 7.63
C ALA A 123 20.81 5.52 8.88
N HIS A 124 21.26 6.63 9.44
CA HIS A 124 20.72 7.13 10.72
C HIS A 124 19.23 7.48 10.67
N ASP A 125 18.70 7.81 9.49
CA ASP A 125 17.29 8.10 9.27
C ASP A 125 16.50 6.89 8.76
N HIS A 126 17.11 5.72 8.59
CA HIS A 126 16.44 4.55 8.03
C HIS A 126 15.85 3.62 9.08
N ARG A 127 14.71 3.01 8.76
CA ARG A 127 14.06 1.93 9.51
C ARG A 127 13.58 0.83 8.62
N LEU A 128 13.22 -0.29 9.23
CA LEU A 128 12.66 -1.43 8.53
C LEU A 128 11.15 -1.26 8.41
N VAL A 129 10.68 -1.32 7.17
CA VAL A 129 9.26 -1.34 6.82
C VAL A 129 8.93 -2.67 6.17
N PRO A 130 7.83 -3.33 6.57
CA PRO A 130 7.47 -4.59 5.96
C PRO A 130 6.67 -4.38 4.67
N HIS A 131 6.88 -5.26 3.69
CA HIS A 131 6.06 -5.36 2.48
C HIS A 131 4.65 -5.83 2.79
N ARG A 132 4.51 -6.76 3.76
CA ARG A 132 3.25 -7.17 4.39
C ARG A 132 3.33 -6.83 5.88
N LEU A 133 2.45 -5.95 6.35
CA LEU A 133 2.40 -5.55 7.77
C LEU A 133 2.33 -6.75 8.73
N PHE A 134 2.96 -6.63 9.89
CA PHE A 134 2.95 -7.64 10.95
C PHE A 134 1.53 -7.89 11.48
N ALA A 135 0.72 -6.83 11.63
CA ALA A 135 -0.69 -6.91 11.99
C ALA A 135 -1.51 -7.78 11.00
N PHE A 136 -1.00 -7.96 9.78
CA PHE A 136 -1.59 -8.81 8.74
C PHE A 136 -0.86 -10.14 8.54
N GLY A 137 -0.09 -10.59 9.52
CA GLY A 137 0.65 -11.86 9.46
C GLY A 137 1.91 -11.78 8.59
N GLY A 138 2.46 -10.58 8.40
CA GLY A 138 3.79 -10.38 7.87
C GLY A 138 4.86 -11.02 8.75
N GLY A 139 5.87 -11.63 8.11
CA GLY A 139 7.01 -12.24 8.80
C GLY A 139 8.09 -11.21 9.17
N TYR A 140 8.89 -11.55 10.17
CA TYR A 140 10.13 -10.84 10.52
C TYR A 140 11.29 -11.52 9.79
N ASP A 141 11.34 -11.34 8.47
CA ASP A 141 12.33 -11.97 7.59
C ASP A 141 12.75 -11.03 6.46
N ASP A 142 13.87 -11.37 5.80
CA ASP A 142 14.46 -10.56 4.74
C ASP A 142 13.55 -10.41 3.51
N ALA A 143 12.66 -11.38 3.25
CA ALA A 143 11.75 -11.31 2.10
C ALA A 143 10.62 -10.31 2.34
N ASN A 144 10.27 -10.07 3.61
CA ASN A 144 9.20 -9.18 3.98
C ASN A 144 9.68 -7.79 4.40
N LEU A 145 10.97 -7.49 4.52
CA LEU A 145 11.47 -6.23 5.07
C LEU A 145 12.34 -5.45 4.09
N ALA A 146 12.21 -4.13 4.12
CA ALA A 146 13.08 -3.21 3.41
C ALA A 146 13.52 -2.05 4.31
N ALA A 147 14.74 -1.56 4.10
CA ALA A 147 15.24 -0.35 4.74
C ALA A 147 14.77 0.89 3.97
N ALA A 148 14.14 1.84 4.66
CA ALA A 148 13.67 3.09 4.06
C ALA A 148 13.70 4.24 5.08
N ASP A 149 13.55 5.47 4.61
CA ASP A 149 13.41 6.65 5.46
C ASP A 149 12.31 6.47 6.53
N ALA A 150 12.63 6.77 7.79
CA ALA A 150 11.76 6.47 8.93
C ALA A 150 10.45 7.27 8.86
N ALA A 151 10.46 8.52 8.41
CA ALA A 151 9.24 9.31 8.29
C ALA A 151 8.35 8.77 7.16
N ALA A 152 8.93 8.35 6.04
CA ALA A 152 8.22 7.64 4.98
C ALA A 152 7.61 6.32 5.50
N CYS A 153 8.38 5.53 6.28
CA CYS A 153 7.91 4.31 6.92
C CYS A 153 6.66 4.53 7.80
N MET A 154 6.62 5.65 8.53
CA MET A 154 5.46 6.03 9.35
C MET A 154 4.28 6.44 8.47
N ARG A 155 4.51 7.26 7.44
CA ARG A 155 3.46 7.74 6.52
C ARG A 155 2.80 6.61 5.73
N ILE A 156 3.55 5.58 5.36
CA ILE A 156 3.01 4.40 4.66
C ILE A 156 2.01 3.64 5.56
N ARG A 157 2.27 3.57 6.87
CA ARG A 157 1.43 2.80 7.81
C ARG A 157 0.22 3.57 8.33
N GLY A 158 0.31 4.91 8.42
CA GLY A 158 -0.75 5.78 8.95
C GLY A 158 -2.15 5.50 8.38
N PRO A 159 -2.34 5.49 7.05
CA PRO A 159 -3.64 5.21 6.43
C PRO A 159 -4.22 3.84 6.80
N LEU A 160 -3.36 2.83 6.90
CA LEU A 160 -3.75 1.46 7.23
C LEU A 160 -4.15 1.36 8.71
N SER A 161 -3.39 1.99 9.60
CA SER A 161 -3.70 2.04 11.04
C SER A 161 -5.10 2.60 11.32
N ALA A 162 -5.50 3.64 10.58
CA ALA A 162 -6.80 4.28 10.75
C ALA A 162 -7.98 3.35 10.38
N SER A 163 -7.73 2.35 9.53
CA SER A 163 -8.73 1.41 9.04
C SER A 163 -8.85 0.16 9.93
N ILE A 164 -7.88 -0.08 10.81
CA ILE A 164 -7.76 -1.35 11.56
C ILE A 164 -7.83 -1.17 13.07
N HIS A 165 -7.59 0.04 13.58
CA HIS A 165 -7.56 0.36 15.00
C HIS A 165 -8.80 -0.12 15.78
N ASP A 166 -9.98 0.00 15.19
CA ASP A 166 -11.26 -0.33 15.83
C ASP A 166 -11.75 -1.76 15.50
N LEU A 167 -10.94 -2.57 14.82
CA LEU A 167 -11.31 -3.92 14.41
C LEU A 167 -10.92 -4.95 15.49
N PRO A 168 -11.78 -5.95 15.76
CA PRO A 168 -11.47 -7.01 16.71
C PRO A 168 -10.35 -7.92 16.19
N ASP A 169 -9.59 -8.50 17.12
CA ASP A 169 -8.56 -9.50 16.80
C ASP A 169 -9.11 -10.62 15.90
N GLY A 170 -8.42 -10.89 14.79
CA GLY A 170 -8.83 -11.87 13.79
C GLY A 170 -9.81 -11.35 12.72
N ALA A 171 -10.15 -10.05 12.75
CA ALA A 171 -10.89 -9.41 11.66
C ALA A 171 -10.14 -9.56 10.33
N GLN A 172 -10.84 -10.02 9.30
CA GLN A 172 -10.31 -9.98 7.94
C GLN A 172 -10.40 -8.56 7.42
N VAL A 173 -9.27 -7.90 7.28
CA VAL A 173 -9.18 -6.58 6.67
C VAL A 173 -8.66 -6.76 5.25
N HIS A 174 -9.43 -6.26 4.29
CA HIS A 174 -8.90 -6.01 2.97
C HIS A 174 -8.23 -4.64 3.02
N LEU A 175 -6.89 -4.63 3.02
CA LEU A 175 -6.12 -3.41 2.84
C LEU A 175 -6.42 -2.89 1.43
N MET A 176 -7.32 -1.93 1.34
CA MET A 176 -7.36 -1.04 0.20
C MET A 176 -6.26 -0.03 0.46
N ALA A 177 -5.27 0.12 -0.43
CA ALA A 177 -4.40 1.28 -0.36
C ALA A 177 -5.29 2.53 -0.35
N ASP A 178 -4.80 3.56 0.35
CA ASP A 178 -5.45 4.85 0.59
C ASP A 178 -6.67 5.08 -0.30
N GLN A 179 -7.87 5.25 0.29
CA GLN A 179 -8.92 5.97 -0.44
C GLN A 179 -8.27 7.31 -0.83
N PRO A 180 -7.95 7.56 -2.11
CA PRO A 180 -7.42 8.85 -2.51
C PRO A 180 -8.48 9.85 -2.11
N ASP A 181 -8.04 10.93 -1.44
CA ASP A 181 -8.81 12.13 -1.09
C ASP A 181 -10.21 12.09 -1.65
N ARG A 182 -11.26 11.99 -0.79
CA ARG A 182 -12.69 11.90 -1.16
C ARG A 182 -12.96 12.61 -2.48
N ASP A 183 -12.74 11.91 -3.56
CA ASP A 183 -12.83 12.51 -4.87
C ASP A 183 -14.33 12.52 -5.10
N PRO A 184 -14.97 13.70 -5.13
CA PRO A 184 -16.42 13.76 -5.22
C PRO A 184 -16.92 13.12 -6.51
N GLN A 185 -16.03 12.94 -7.50
CA GLN A 185 -16.32 12.26 -8.75
C GLN A 185 -16.03 10.77 -8.69
N ARG A 186 -15.66 10.16 -7.55
CA ARG A 186 -15.41 8.73 -7.45
C ARG A 186 -16.61 8.00 -6.86
N ILE A 187 -17.22 7.15 -7.68
CA ILE A 187 -18.35 6.29 -7.33
C ILE A 187 -17.86 5.09 -6.52
N ALA A 188 -16.82 4.41 -7.00
CA ALA A 188 -16.31 3.20 -6.39
C ALA A 188 -14.80 3.06 -6.65
N TYR A 189 -14.12 2.37 -5.73
CA TYR A 189 -12.72 2.05 -5.83
C TYR A 189 -12.51 0.65 -5.29
N ALA A 190 -11.70 -0.16 -5.95
CA ALA A 190 -11.29 -1.46 -5.45
C ALA A 190 -9.88 -1.80 -5.90
N GLU A 191 -9.08 -2.31 -4.98
CA GLU A 191 -7.78 -2.91 -5.28
C GLU A 191 -7.92 -4.41 -5.14
N LEU A 192 -7.57 -5.13 -6.19
CA LEU A 192 -7.93 -6.52 -6.38
C LEU A 192 -6.70 -7.33 -6.77
N ASP A 193 -6.54 -8.47 -6.12
CA ASP A 193 -5.62 -9.51 -6.54
C ASP A 193 -6.35 -10.47 -7.50
N VAL A 194 -6.07 -10.35 -8.79
CA VAL A 194 -6.77 -11.10 -9.84
C VAL A 194 -5.87 -12.20 -10.39
N PHE A 195 -6.34 -13.45 -10.33
CA PHE A 195 -5.58 -14.63 -10.75
C PHE A 195 -5.66 -14.86 -12.28
N ALA A 196 -4.81 -14.24 -13.09
CA ALA A 196 -4.84 -14.35 -14.56
C ALA A 196 -3.89 -15.42 -15.13
N ASP A 197 -4.06 -16.69 -14.77
CA ASP A 197 -3.20 -17.79 -15.24
C ASP A 197 -3.29 -18.07 -16.75
N TYR A 198 -4.41 -17.70 -17.39
CA TYR A 198 -4.57 -17.75 -18.86
C TYR A 198 -4.00 -16.52 -19.60
N GLY A 199 -3.36 -15.58 -18.90
CA GLY A 199 -2.83 -14.38 -19.52
C GLY A 199 -3.90 -13.34 -19.86
N SER A 200 -5.05 -13.39 -19.18
CA SER A 200 -6.12 -12.40 -19.29
C SER A 200 -7.03 -12.41 -18.07
N PHE A 201 -7.74 -11.32 -17.83
CA PHE A 201 -8.87 -11.25 -16.91
C PHE A 201 -10.03 -10.47 -17.55
N PHE A 202 -11.19 -10.46 -16.89
CA PHE A 202 -12.39 -9.77 -17.34
C PHE A 202 -12.77 -8.66 -16.38
N VAL A 203 -13.22 -7.54 -16.95
CA VAL A 203 -14.02 -6.51 -16.27
C VAL A 203 -15.43 -6.65 -16.82
N GLN A 204 -16.40 -7.06 -16.02
CA GLN A 204 -17.70 -7.48 -16.53
C GLN A 204 -18.86 -7.14 -15.59
N ASP A 205 -20.05 -7.03 -16.15
CA ASP A 205 -21.30 -7.07 -15.39
C ASP A 205 -21.46 -8.43 -14.68
N ASP A 206 -21.96 -8.46 -13.44
CA ASP A 206 -22.11 -9.70 -12.64
C ASP A 206 -22.98 -10.77 -13.34
N THR A 207 -23.89 -10.35 -14.22
CA THR A 207 -24.75 -11.26 -14.99
C THR A 207 -24.18 -11.64 -16.36
N ALA A 208 -23.14 -10.96 -16.83
CA ALA A 208 -22.52 -11.26 -18.12
C ALA A 208 -21.80 -12.62 -18.09
N ARG A 209 -21.89 -13.35 -19.21
CA ARG A 209 -21.21 -14.64 -19.43
C ARG A 209 -20.49 -14.57 -20.78
N PRO A 210 -19.32 -13.91 -20.84
CA PRO A 210 -18.58 -13.74 -22.08
C PRO A 210 -18.22 -15.08 -22.72
N ASP A 211 -18.50 -15.18 -24.02
CA ASP A 211 -17.99 -16.27 -24.87
C ASP A 211 -16.60 -15.92 -25.39
N ALA A 212 -15.65 -16.83 -25.20
CA ALA A 212 -14.26 -16.69 -25.67
C ALA A 212 -14.13 -17.10 -27.14
N ALA A 213 -14.96 -16.53 -28.01
CA ALA A 213 -14.92 -16.78 -29.44
C ALA A 213 -13.53 -16.45 -30.01
N ARG A 214 -13.13 -17.11 -31.10
CA ARG A 214 -11.77 -16.98 -31.66
C ARG A 214 -11.36 -15.52 -31.91
N ALA A 215 -12.27 -14.69 -32.42
CA ALA A 215 -12.00 -13.28 -32.67
C ALA A 215 -11.71 -12.50 -31.37
N PHE A 216 -12.44 -12.80 -30.29
CA PHE A 216 -12.20 -12.23 -28.98
C PHE A 216 -10.81 -12.59 -28.46
N VAL A 217 -10.46 -13.88 -28.50
CA VAL A 217 -9.13 -14.36 -28.08
C VAL A 217 -8.01 -13.72 -28.91
N THR A 218 -8.19 -13.62 -30.23
CA THR A 218 -7.20 -12.96 -31.11
C THR A 218 -7.02 -11.48 -30.75
N ALA A 219 -8.09 -10.75 -30.47
CA ALA A 219 -8.02 -9.35 -30.06
C ALA A 219 -7.30 -9.19 -28.70
N VAL A 220 -7.65 -10.01 -27.70
CA VAL A 220 -6.94 -10.00 -26.40
C VAL A 220 -5.44 -10.30 -26.58
N MET A 221 -5.06 -11.22 -27.45
CA MET A 221 -3.64 -11.57 -27.66
C MET A 221 -2.84 -10.47 -28.38
N ASN A 222 -3.46 -9.74 -29.30
CA ASN A 222 -2.77 -8.76 -30.14
C ASN A 222 -2.79 -7.35 -29.55
N ASP A 223 -3.91 -6.98 -28.95
CA ASP A 223 -4.22 -5.61 -28.54
C ASP A 223 -4.45 -5.49 -27.03
N LEU A 224 -4.37 -6.60 -26.29
CA LEU A 224 -4.65 -6.70 -24.85
C LEU A 224 -6.04 -6.18 -24.44
N VAL A 225 -6.95 -6.02 -25.40
CA VAL A 225 -8.33 -5.62 -25.17
C VAL A 225 -9.27 -6.32 -26.15
N ALA A 226 -10.39 -6.82 -25.65
CA ALA A 226 -11.52 -7.25 -26.46
C ALA A 226 -12.82 -6.98 -25.71
N VAL A 227 -13.92 -6.79 -26.44
CA VAL A 227 -15.23 -6.53 -25.84
C VAL A 227 -16.22 -7.58 -26.32
N THR A 228 -17.12 -7.96 -25.43
CA THR A 228 -18.36 -8.66 -25.73
C THR A 228 -19.49 -8.02 -24.91
N ASP A 229 -20.74 -8.46 -25.07
CA ASP A 229 -21.86 -7.87 -24.35
C ASP A 229 -21.70 -8.02 -22.83
N GLY A 230 -21.55 -6.89 -22.15
CA GLY A 230 -21.34 -6.80 -20.71
C GLY A 230 -19.97 -7.25 -20.20
N ALA A 231 -18.95 -7.43 -21.05
CA ALA A 231 -17.61 -7.77 -20.59
C ALA A 231 -16.48 -7.22 -21.46
N ILE A 232 -15.40 -6.80 -20.80
CA ILE A 232 -14.11 -6.46 -21.41
C ILE A 232 -13.10 -7.53 -21.02
N GLY A 233 -12.48 -8.17 -22.00
CA GLY A 233 -11.30 -9.00 -21.79
C GLY A 233 -10.05 -8.14 -21.83
N VAL A 234 -9.23 -8.22 -20.79
CA VAL A 234 -7.97 -7.51 -20.64
C VAL A 234 -6.84 -8.54 -20.71
N GLY A 235 -5.94 -8.39 -21.68
CA GLY A 235 -4.77 -9.24 -21.80
C GLY A 235 -3.70 -8.87 -20.76
N THR A 236 -3.07 -9.87 -20.15
CA THR A 236 -2.05 -9.67 -19.13
C THR A 236 -0.66 -10.10 -19.58
N ALA A 237 0.33 -9.46 -18.98
CA ALA A 237 1.72 -9.68 -19.25
C ALA A 237 2.27 -10.84 -18.42
N ARG A 238 1.88 -10.95 -17.14
CA ARG A 238 2.12 -12.15 -16.33
C ARG A 238 0.96 -13.15 -16.35
N ARG A 239 1.26 -14.41 -16.01
CA ARG A 239 0.28 -15.53 -15.87
C ARG A 239 0.13 -15.98 -14.41
N ARG A 240 -0.18 -15.04 -13.52
CA ARG A 240 -0.25 -15.22 -12.05
C ARG A 240 -1.33 -14.35 -11.45
N THR A 241 -1.33 -14.23 -10.13
CA THR A 241 -2.06 -13.16 -9.44
C THR A 241 -1.38 -11.81 -9.73
N LEU A 242 -2.14 -10.84 -10.21
CA LEU A 242 -1.70 -9.48 -10.52
C LEU A 242 -2.56 -8.46 -9.77
N PRO A 243 -1.98 -7.30 -9.40
CA PRO A 243 -2.73 -6.20 -8.84
C PRO A 243 -3.56 -5.50 -9.94
N VAL A 244 -4.85 -5.36 -9.68
CA VAL A 244 -5.80 -4.63 -10.51
C VAL A 244 -6.51 -3.59 -9.67
N ILE A 245 -6.45 -2.33 -10.10
CA ILE A 245 -7.22 -1.24 -9.51
C ILE A 245 -8.46 -1.02 -10.38
N LEU A 246 -9.64 -1.11 -9.79
CA LEU A 246 -10.90 -0.69 -10.39
C LEU A 246 -11.29 0.67 -9.82
N ASP A 247 -11.35 1.68 -10.67
CA ASP A 247 -11.67 3.06 -10.32
C ASP A 247 -12.88 3.53 -11.13
N VAL A 248 -14.01 3.72 -10.46
CA VAL A 248 -15.28 4.09 -11.10
C VAL A 248 -15.58 5.55 -10.80
N ARG A 249 -15.70 6.35 -11.84
CA ARG A 249 -15.93 7.80 -11.79
C ARG A 249 -17.36 8.16 -12.16
N ALA A 250 -17.86 9.25 -11.58
CA ALA A 250 -19.20 9.80 -11.80
C ALA A 250 -19.30 10.57 -13.12
N GLU A 251 -18.17 11.08 -13.62
CA GLU A 251 -18.06 11.86 -14.84
C GLU A 251 -16.77 11.47 -15.57
N THR A 252 -16.60 11.95 -16.80
CA THR A 252 -15.34 11.80 -17.55
C THR A 252 -14.17 12.36 -16.72
N PRO A 253 -13.13 11.57 -16.43
CA PRO A 253 -12.00 12.05 -15.65
C PRO A 253 -11.23 13.16 -16.37
N GLY A 254 -10.54 14.01 -15.61
CA GLY A 254 -9.65 15.04 -16.15
C GLY A 254 -8.42 14.47 -16.86
N ASP A 255 -7.71 15.34 -17.59
CA ASP A 255 -6.51 14.97 -18.35
C ASP A 255 -5.38 14.43 -17.45
N ASP A 256 -5.35 14.80 -16.17
CA ASP A 256 -4.42 14.31 -15.15
C ASP A 256 -4.60 12.82 -14.84
N ILE A 257 -5.84 12.33 -14.87
CA ILE A 257 -6.17 10.91 -14.66
C ILE A 257 -6.04 10.14 -15.99
N LEU A 258 -6.34 10.80 -17.10
CA LEU A 258 -6.36 10.21 -18.43
C LEU A 258 -5.01 10.30 -19.17
N GLU A 259 -3.98 10.86 -18.53
CA GLU A 259 -2.64 10.99 -19.10
C GLU A 259 -2.07 9.63 -19.50
N LEU A 260 -1.42 9.59 -20.67
CA LEU A 260 -0.82 8.37 -21.23
C LEU A 260 0.63 8.16 -20.76
N ASP A 261 1.26 9.21 -20.24
CA ASP A 261 2.64 9.18 -19.76
C ASP A 261 2.72 8.40 -18.44
N GLY A 262 3.78 7.62 -18.28
CA GLY A 262 3.94 6.69 -17.14
C GLY A 262 3.25 5.33 -17.28
N TRP A 263 2.43 5.12 -18.32
CA TRP A 263 1.85 3.81 -18.65
C TRP A 263 2.58 3.13 -19.80
N ASP A 264 2.70 1.80 -19.79
CA ASP A 264 3.34 1.04 -20.87
C ASP A 264 2.33 0.74 -22.00
N HIS A 265 1.09 0.44 -21.61
CA HIS A 265 0.01 0.11 -22.53
C HIS A 265 -1.30 0.74 -22.07
N VAL A 266 -2.04 1.35 -22.99
CA VAL A 266 -3.34 1.97 -22.67
C VAL A 266 -4.35 1.60 -23.74
N THR A 267 -5.50 1.07 -23.31
CA THR A 267 -6.62 0.72 -24.18
C THR A 267 -7.89 1.41 -23.71
N GLU A 268 -8.80 1.66 -24.64
CA GLU A 268 -10.13 2.20 -24.35
C GLU A 268 -11.21 1.37 -25.03
N SER A 269 -12.32 1.16 -24.35
CA SER A 269 -13.43 0.31 -24.79
C SER A 269 -14.73 0.69 -24.08
N GLY A 270 -15.85 0.06 -24.43
CA GLY A 270 -17.14 0.22 -23.74
C GLY A 270 -17.51 -0.97 -22.86
N LEU A 271 -18.18 -0.71 -21.74
CA LEU A 271 -18.79 -1.71 -20.87
C LEU A 271 -20.24 -1.36 -20.57
N ARG A 272 -21.16 -2.30 -20.81
CA ARG A 272 -22.55 -2.18 -20.39
C ARG A 272 -22.77 -2.87 -19.06
N VAL A 273 -23.28 -2.15 -18.06
CA VAL A 273 -23.59 -2.67 -16.72
C VAL A 273 -25.10 -2.62 -16.49
N SER A 274 -25.74 -3.78 -16.56
CA SER A 274 -27.20 -3.93 -16.46
C SER A 274 -27.65 -4.34 -15.05
N SER A 275 -26.80 -5.08 -14.33
CA SER A 275 -27.07 -5.56 -12.98
C SER A 275 -26.91 -4.45 -11.92
N GLY A 276 -26.03 -3.49 -12.17
CA GLY A 276 -25.54 -2.51 -11.19
C GLY A 276 -24.34 -3.00 -10.39
N ARG A 277 -23.68 -4.07 -10.87
CA ARG A 277 -22.50 -4.65 -10.23
C ARG A 277 -21.45 -5.00 -11.27
N VAL A 278 -20.22 -4.60 -11.00
CA VAL A 278 -19.03 -4.97 -11.77
C VAL A 278 -18.25 -6.03 -11.00
N VAL A 279 -17.76 -7.02 -11.73
CA VAL A 279 -16.89 -8.09 -11.26
C VAL A 279 -15.60 -8.06 -12.06
N VAL A 280 -14.46 -8.17 -11.38
CA VAL A 280 -13.16 -8.31 -12.03
C VAL A 280 -12.58 -9.69 -11.69
N SER A 281 -12.42 -10.56 -12.68
CA SER A 281 -12.01 -11.95 -12.45
C SER A 281 -11.58 -12.69 -13.73
N THR A 282 -11.01 -13.88 -13.57
CA THR A 282 -10.68 -14.84 -14.63
C THR A 282 -11.78 -15.86 -14.83
N PHE A 283 -12.85 -15.47 -15.54
CA PHE A 283 -14.02 -16.34 -15.75
C PHE A 283 -14.58 -16.97 -14.46
N ASP A 284 -14.36 -16.32 -13.30
CA ASP A 284 -14.80 -16.83 -12.00
C ASP A 284 -16.05 -16.08 -11.54
N TYR A 285 -17.16 -16.80 -11.52
CA TYR A 285 -18.47 -16.26 -11.17
C TYR A 285 -18.89 -16.62 -9.73
N ARG A 286 -17.99 -17.18 -8.92
CA ARG A 286 -18.32 -17.63 -7.58
C ARG A 286 -18.77 -16.46 -6.68
N PRO A 287 -19.67 -16.70 -5.71
CA PRO A 287 -20.15 -15.66 -4.78
C PRO A 287 -19.02 -14.98 -3.98
N LYS A 288 -17.88 -15.66 -3.80
CA LYS A 288 -16.70 -15.15 -3.09
C LYS A 288 -15.92 -14.08 -3.84
N ILE A 289 -16.15 -13.92 -5.15
CA ILE A 289 -15.47 -12.88 -5.92
C ILE A 289 -16.08 -11.51 -5.56
N PRO A 290 -15.25 -10.49 -5.25
CA PRO A 290 -15.74 -9.16 -4.94
C PRO A 290 -16.66 -8.60 -6.03
N ARG A 291 -17.72 -7.92 -5.59
CA ARG A 291 -18.70 -7.25 -6.46
C ARG A 291 -18.69 -5.77 -6.11
N THR A 292 -18.37 -4.95 -7.10
CA THR A 292 -18.35 -3.49 -6.94
C THR A 292 -19.70 -2.95 -7.38
N GLU A 293 -20.43 -2.32 -6.46
CA GLU A 293 -21.70 -1.67 -6.78
C GLU A 293 -21.46 -0.39 -7.59
N VAL A 294 -22.17 -0.26 -8.70
CA VAL A 294 -22.08 0.90 -9.59
C VAL A 294 -23.47 1.23 -10.14
N PRO A 295 -23.74 2.49 -10.55
CA PRO A 295 -24.94 2.82 -11.28
C PRO A 295 -25.10 1.95 -12.53
N ARG A 296 -26.32 1.56 -12.85
CA ARG A 296 -26.61 0.88 -14.12
C ARG A 296 -26.41 1.86 -15.27
N GLY A 297 -25.85 1.37 -16.37
CA GLY A 297 -25.64 2.19 -17.55
C GLY A 297 -24.49 1.69 -18.43
N ASP A 298 -24.24 2.48 -19.46
CA ASP A 298 -23.10 2.30 -20.35
C ASP A 298 -21.93 3.13 -19.82
N TYR A 299 -20.75 2.51 -19.84
CA TYR A 299 -19.50 3.09 -19.37
C TYR A 299 -18.48 3.09 -20.48
N THR A 300 -17.72 4.18 -20.60
CA THR A 300 -16.41 4.14 -21.24
C THR A 300 -15.41 3.58 -20.22
N ALA A 301 -14.56 2.68 -20.68
CA ALA A 301 -13.55 2.01 -19.89
C ALA A 301 -12.16 2.31 -20.47
N ARG A 302 -11.26 2.80 -19.64
CA ARG A 302 -9.83 2.89 -19.95
C ARG A 302 -9.07 1.90 -19.09
N VAL A 303 -8.23 1.11 -19.72
CA VAL A 303 -7.32 0.18 -19.03
C VAL A 303 -5.91 0.65 -19.29
N CYS A 304 -5.23 1.06 -18.22
CA CYS A 304 -3.84 1.46 -18.25
C CYS A 304 -3.00 0.39 -17.57
N ALA A 305 -1.96 -0.10 -18.24
CA ALA A 305 -1.04 -1.09 -17.71
C ALA A 305 0.38 -0.53 -17.67
N LYS A 306 1.13 -0.87 -16.62
CA LYS A 306 2.55 -0.51 -16.48
C LYS A 306 3.34 -1.65 -15.83
N GLY A 307 4.66 -1.56 -15.85
CA GLY A 307 5.58 -2.54 -15.27
C GLY A 307 5.88 -3.72 -16.20
N PHE A 308 5.58 -3.62 -17.50
CA PHE A 308 5.79 -4.72 -18.44
C PHE A 308 7.28 -5.07 -18.60
N ASP A 309 8.17 -4.07 -18.57
CA ASP A 309 9.62 -4.29 -18.64
C ASP A 309 10.23 -4.95 -17.40
N THR A 310 9.45 -5.10 -16.31
CA THR A 310 9.91 -5.76 -15.08
C THR A 310 9.64 -7.26 -15.08
N ILE A 311 8.99 -7.77 -16.14
CA ILE A 311 8.51 -9.14 -16.20
C ILE A 311 9.65 -10.07 -16.60
N THR A 312 9.84 -11.13 -15.82
CA THR A 312 10.82 -12.17 -16.12
C THR A 312 10.39 -13.01 -17.32
N ASP A 313 11.37 -13.63 -18.00
CA ASP A 313 11.13 -14.46 -19.19
C ASP A 313 10.11 -15.60 -18.96
N ASP A 314 10.00 -16.11 -17.73
CA ASP A 314 9.02 -17.14 -17.34
C ASP A 314 7.59 -16.61 -17.16
N ARG A 315 7.40 -15.29 -17.22
CA ARG A 315 6.14 -14.56 -17.03
C ARG A 315 5.48 -14.79 -15.66
N ILE A 316 6.29 -15.17 -14.66
CA ILE A 316 5.85 -15.41 -13.29
C ILE A 316 6.12 -14.18 -12.41
N HIS A 317 7.32 -13.60 -12.50
CA HIS A 317 7.73 -12.48 -11.66
C HIS A 317 7.66 -11.14 -12.42
N GLY A 318 7.44 -10.06 -11.67
CA GLY A 318 7.32 -8.70 -12.20
C GLY A 318 6.45 -7.81 -11.31
N ASN A 319 6.40 -6.54 -11.65
CA ASN A 319 5.69 -5.49 -10.94
C ASN A 319 4.59 -4.87 -11.81
N ASP A 320 3.97 -5.68 -12.68
CA ASP A 320 2.89 -5.18 -13.53
C ASP A 320 1.66 -4.77 -12.70
N LEU A 321 1.02 -3.68 -13.11
CA LEU A 321 -0.18 -3.10 -12.51
C LEU A 321 -1.18 -2.75 -13.59
N TYR A 322 -2.46 -3.05 -13.35
CA TYR A 322 -3.56 -2.72 -14.25
C TYR A 322 -4.51 -1.76 -13.55
N HIS A 323 -4.69 -0.57 -14.11
CA HIS A 323 -5.64 0.42 -13.63
C HIS A 323 -6.82 0.52 -14.62
N VAL A 324 -7.97 0.03 -14.18
CA VAL A 324 -9.24 0.03 -14.90
C VAL A 324 -10.06 1.22 -14.43
N ILE A 325 -10.25 2.19 -15.30
CA ILE A 325 -11.00 3.41 -15.03
C ILE A 325 -12.32 3.33 -15.80
N LEU A 326 -13.45 3.41 -15.10
CA LEU A 326 -14.79 3.40 -15.69
C LEU A 326 -15.47 4.75 -15.45
N TRP A 327 -16.13 5.32 -16.46
CA TRP A 327 -16.98 6.50 -16.28
C TRP A 327 -18.21 6.43 -17.21
N PRO A 328 -19.34 7.07 -16.85
CA PRO A 328 -20.50 7.14 -17.71
C PRO A 328 -20.14 7.68 -19.10
N GLY A 329 -20.47 6.92 -20.14
CA GLY A 329 -20.05 7.24 -21.49
C GLY A 329 -20.63 6.29 -22.53
N PRO A 330 -20.53 6.63 -23.83
CA PRO A 330 -21.02 5.76 -24.89
C PRO A 330 -20.22 4.45 -24.93
N ILE A 331 -20.87 3.35 -25.33
CA ILE A 331 -20.14 2.15 -25.71
C ILE A 331 -19.27 2.48 -26.93
N VAL A 332 -17.96 2.38 -26.74
CA VAL A 332 -16.97 2.57 -27.81
C VAL A 332 -16.34 1.23 -28.18
N GLU A 333 -16.04 1.08 -29.48
CA GLU A 333 -15.28 -0.07 -29.96
C GLU A 333 -13.88 -0.10 -29.32
N PRO A 334 -13.32 -1.29 -29.03
CA PRO A 334 -12.01 -1.41 -28.41
C PRO A 334 -10.92 -0.79 -29.29
N ARG A 335 -10.07 0.04 -28.69
CA ARG A 335 -8.94 0.70 -29.35
C ARG A 335 -7.73 0.80 -28.44
N VAL A 336 -6.55 0.72 -29.04
CA VAL A 336 -5.27 0.95 -28.37
C VAL A 336 -4.89 2.42 -28.48
N LEU A 337 -4.78 3.11 -27.35
CA LEU A 337 -4.35 4.51 -27.26
C LEU A 337 -2.82 4.62 -27.13
N LYS A 338 -2.20 3.68 -26.42
CA LYS A 338 -0.74 3.55 -26.30
C LYS A 338 -0.35 2.09 -26.41
N ARG A 339 0.52 1.75 -27.35
CA ARG A 339 0.99 0.38 -27.56
C ARG A 339 2.34 0.18 -26.88
N TYR A 340 2.45 -0.87 -26.06
CA TYR A 340 3.74 -1.28 -25.54
C TYR A 340 4.61 -1.80 -26.69
N ALA A 341 5.87 -1.34 -26.75
CA ALA A 341 6.73 -1.49 -27.92
C ALA A 341 7.06 -2.95 -28.27
N HIS A 342 6.99 -3.85 -27.28
CA HIS A 342 7.31 -5.26 -27.43
C HIS A 342 6.06 -6.16 -27.52
N LEU A 343 4.90 -5.60 -27.91
CA LEU A 343 3.70 -6.40 -28.21
C LEU A 343 3.78 -7.11 -29.58
N PRO A 344 3.17 -8.31 -29.74
CA PRO A 344 2.53 -9.11 -28.69
C PRO A 344 3.58 -9.60 -27.68
N ILE A 345 3.21 -9.66 -26.40
CA ILE A 345 4.14 -10.02 -25.32
C ILE A 345 4.74 -11.38 -25.68
N PRO A 346 6.07 -11.46 -25.89
CA PRO A 346 6.71 -12.71 -26.29
C PRO A 346 6.27 -13.84 -25.37
N GLY A 347 5.92 -14.96 -25.99
CA GLY A 347 5.32 -16.12 -25.31
C GLY A 347 6.28 -16.76 -24.35
#